data_AF-A0A954ZFB2-F1
#
_entry.id   AF-A0A954ZFB2-F1
#
_cell.length_a   1.000
_cell.length_b   1.000
_cell.length_c   1.000
_cell.angle_alpha   90.00
_cell.angle_beta   90.00
_cell.angle_gamma   90.00
#
_symmetry.space_group_name_H-M   'P 1'
#
loop_
_entity.id
_entity.type
_entity.pdbx_description
1 polymer ?
#
loop_
_entity_poly.entity_id
_entity_poly.type
_entity_poly.pdbx_seq_one_letter_code
_entity_poly.pdbx_strand_id
1 'polypeptide(L)'
;MMNYKSATRAESGAPVLRNEIASFTAGGIQPQDWFGSSISGFADRLVVGAYGKGDAGAAYLFERSDGQWIETRQFLPSDPNVISFGGSVAISSEWTVIGAPDARSQRPYPGTVFTYAQDGQESIVRPASQQDVDRFGSGVAIDQSTLVVGARGTDRRGNQSGSAYVFERQGEQWVEVTELLPSLTNRDSNFGVSIDISGERIIGGATYLSGGVGGGQAFVFEKVDGEWVEQAELSLITPGFTDAYGRSVAINDRFAVVGAPGNLGRRNDYLDGAVFIYEKGESGWEYHQTLTPFPGVGARSQFGTSVAIDDQWLLVGARANKDEGVNSGSGYLFRLDGDSWEPSARLTTHMPLNAQALGVSAYIGDDFLMLGAPSLSTAVPSVGYVQVFAVPEPGASVHLILLSLASFFYCHRNARMEKTHKTLSSLDTNPFGG
;
A
#
# COMPACT_ATOMS: atom_id res chain seq x y z
N MET A 1 -22.72 -52.64 10.27
CA MET A 1 -22.23 -51.63 11.23
C MET A 1 -21.97 -50.35 10.47
N MET A 2 -22.92 -49.40 10.54
CA MET A 2 -22.73 -48.02 10.11
C MET A 2 -21.86 -47.32 11.18
N ASN A 3 -20.77 -46.68 10.76
CA ASN A 3 -20.07 -45.71 11.59
C ASN A 3 -20.19 -44.34 10.93
N TYR A 4 -21.18 -43.58 11.39
CA TYR A 4 -21.19 -42.12 11.36
C TYR A 4 -20.36 -41.62 12.55
N LYS A 5 -19.46 -40.67 12.29
CA LYS A 5 -18.77 -39.68 13.17
C LYS A 5 -17.34 -39.52 12.63
N SER A 6 -16.82 -38.34 12.31
CA SER A 6 -17.14 -36.99 12.75
C SER A 6 -16.83 -36.00 11.63
N ALA A 7 -17.78 -35.12 11.31
CA ALA A 7 -17.52 -33.90 10.58
C ALA A 7 -16.61 -33.01 11.44
N THR A 8 -15.34 -32.91 11.08
CA THR A 8 -14.45 -31.87 11.58
C THR A 8 -14.88 -30.55 10.94
N ARG A 9 -15.53 -29.74 11.78
CA ARG A 9 -15.72 -28.29 11.72
C ARG A 9 -14.87 -27.61 10.63
N ALA A 10 -15.53 -27.00 9.64
CA ALA A 10 -14.90 -26.09 8.70
C ALA A 10 -14.22 -24.96 9.50
N GLU A 11 -12.89 -24.87 9.41
CA GLU A 11 -12.16 -23.70 9.88
C GLU A 11 -12.55 -22.53 8.97
N SER A 12 -13.19 -21.53 9.57
CA SER A 12 -13.67 -20.31 8.91
C SER A 12 -12.54 -19.33 8.58
N GLY A 13 -11.41 -19.82 8.07
CA GLY A 13 -10.32 -18.99 7.59
C GLY A 13 -10.61 -18.57 6.15
N ALA A 14 -10.59 -17.26 5.87
CA ALA A 14 -10.53 -16.77 4.50
C ALA A 14 -9.38 -17.46 3.74
N PRO A 15 -9.55 -17.76 2.45
CA PRO A 15 -8.57 -18.52 1.70
C PRO A 15 -7.24 -17.75 1.62
N VAL A 16 -6.12 -18.47 1.72
CA VAL A 16 -4.82 -17.96 1.29
C VAL A 16 -4.82 -18.03 -0.24
N LEU A 17 -5.07 -16.89 -0.89
CA LEU A 17 -4.98 -16.83 -2.34
C LEU A 17 -3.50 -16.76 -2.73
N ARG A 18 -3.10 -17.67 -3.62
CA ARG A 18 -1.74 -17.75 -4.18
C ARG A 18 -1.68 -17.12 -5.58
N ASN A 19 -2.31 -15.95 -5.73
CA ASN A 19 -2.41 -15.25 -7.01
C ASN A 19 -1.30 -14.21 -7.18
N GLU A 20 -0.07 -14.52 -6.73
CA GLU A 20 1.10 -13.72 -7.14
C GLU A 20 1.29 -13.89 -8.64
N ILE A 21 1.32 -12.77 -9.36
CA ILE A 21 1.54 -12.74 -10.82
C ILE A 21 2.91 -12.18 -11.18
N ALA A 22 3.51 -11.38 -10.29
CA ALA A 22 4.87 -10.87 -10.46
C ALA A 22 5.48 -10.44 -9.13
N SER A 23 6.80 -10.40 -9.08
CA SER A 23 7.58 -9.67 -8.08
C SER A 23 8.82 -9.06 -8.73
N PHE A 24 9.15 -7.82 -8.37
CA PHE A 24 10.24 -7.09 -9.00
C PHE A 24 10.95 -6.12 -8.05
N THR A 25 12.19 -5.76 -8.42
CA THR A 25 13.02 -4.74 -7.77
C THR A 25 13.61 -3.83 -8.84
N ALA A 26 14.17 -2.69 -8.44
CA ALA A 26 14.86 -1.79 -9.35
C ALA A 26 16.35 -2.15 -9.54
N GLY A 27 16.91 -1.67 -10.65
CA GLY A 27 18.33 -1.76 -10.96
C GLY A 27 19.19 -1.12 -9.86
N GLY A 28 20.20 -1.87 -9.41
CA GLY A 28 21.21 -1.38 -8.48
C GLY A 28 20.73 -1.15 -7.05
N ILE A 29 19.55 -1.66 -6.65
CA ILE A 29 19.10 -1.67 -5.25
C ILE A 29 20.03 -2.54 -4.40
N GLN A 30 20.43 -2.02 -3.24
CA GLN A 30 21.22 -2.70 -2.22
C GLN A 30 20.39 -2.99 -0.96
N PRO A 31 20.84 -3.89 -0.07
CA PRO A 31 20.25 -3.99 1.25
C PRO A 31 20.21 -2.62 1.95
N GLN A 32 19.10 -2.32 2.63
CA GLN A 32 18.82 -1.04 3.29
C GLN A 32 18.52 0.17 2.38
N ASP A 33 18.51 0.01 1.05
CA ASP A 33 17.99 1.06 0.16
C ASP A 33 16.47 1.30 0.36
N TRP A 34 15.79 0.36 1.04
CA TRP A 34 14.37 0.44 1.40
C TRP A 34 13.43 0.62 0.19
N PHE A 35 13.78 0.03 -0.95
CA PHE A 35 12.90 -0.07 -2.12
C PHE A 35 11.56 -0.74 -1.75
N GLY A 36 10.44 -0.17 -2.21
CA GLY A 36 9.10 -0.65 -1.88
C GLY A 36 8.53 -0.05 -0.58
N SER A 37 9.22 0.93 0.02
CA SER A 37 8.76 1.62 1.22
C SER A 37 7.55 2.53 0.99
N SER A 38 7.41 3.05 -0.23
CA SER A 38 6.27 3.84 -0.69
C SER A 38 5.96 3.44 -2.12
N ILE A 39 4.67 3.33 -2.45
CA ILE A 39 4.19 3.02 -3.79
C ILE A 39 2.98 3.89 -4.11
N SER A 40 2.86 4.30 -5.36
CA SER A 40 1.66 4.95 -5.91
C SER A 40 1.62 4.68 -7.41
N GLY A 41 0.44 4.45 -7.96
CA GLY A 41 0.25 4.14 -9.37
C GLY A 41 -0.86 4.96 -10.02
N PHE A 42 -0.81 5.02 -11.34
CA PHE A 42 -1.86 5.57 -12.18
C PHE A 42 -1.85 4.79 -13.50
N ALA A 43 -2.97 4.13 -13.81
CA ALA A 43 -3.05 3.18 -14.93
C ALA A 43 -1.89 2.16 -14.89
N ASP A 44 -1.20 1.96 -16.01
CA ASP A 44 -0.05 1.07 -16.15
C ASP A 44 1.29 1.70 -15.68
N ARG A 45 1.26 2.78 -14.88
CA ARG A 45 2.47 3.43 -14.34
C ARG A 45 2.53 3.29 -12.82
N LEU A 46 3.72 3.05 -12.30
CA LEU A 46 3.97 2.90 -10.86
C LEU A 46 5.22 3.65 -10.45
N VAL A 47 5.14 4.43 -9.37
CA VAL A 47 6.30 5.04 -8.71
C VAL A 47 6.58 4.29 -7.42
N VAL A 48 7.84 3.92 -7.22
CA VAL A 48 8.31 3.19 -6.03
C VAL A 48 9.45 3.95 -5.37
N GLY A 49 9.31 4.22 -4.07
CA GLY A 49 10.34 4.87 -3.27
C GLY A 49 11.40 3.91 -2.72
N ALA A 50 12.63 4.41 -2.64
CA ALA A 50 13.80 3.77 -2.05
C ALA A 50 14.59 4.83 -1.23
N TYR A 51 13.98 5.31 -0.15
CA TYR A 51 14.49 6.48 0.58
C TYR A 51 15.80 6.24 1.35
N GLY A 52 16.20 4.97 1.51
CA GLY A 52 17.51 4.60 2.05
C GLY A 52 18.60 4.51 0.99
N LYS A 53 18.28 4.70 -0.30
CA LYS A 53 19.22 4.51 -1.39
C LYS A 53 20.35 5.54 -1.33
N GLY A 54 21.57 5.02 -1.14
CA GLY A 54 22.76 5.83 -1.06
C GLY A 54 22.61 6.93 -0.01
N ASP A 55 23.00 8.13 -0.39
CA ASP A 55 23.20 9.23 0.55
C ASP A 55 21.97 10.15 0.68
N ALA A 56 21.05 10.09 -0.28
CA ALA A 56 19.93 11.03 -0.43
C ALA A 56 18.56 10.33 -0.58
N GLY A 57 18.52 9.06 -0.98
CA GLY A 57 17.31 8.35 -1.40
C GLY A 57 17.09 8.41 -2.92
N ALA A 58 16.17 7.57 -3.41
CA ALA A 58 15.76 7.52 -4.81
C ALA A 58 14.28 7.16 -4.94
N ALA A 59 13.71 7.39 -6.12
CA ALA A 59 12.45 6.81 -6.54
C ALA A 59 12.56 6.27 -7.97
N TYR A 60 11.68 5.37 -8.35
CA TYR A 60 11.73 4.66 -9.62
C TYR A 60 10.37 4.65 -10.29
N LEU A 61 10.31 4.94 -11.58
CA LEU A 61 9.12 4.77 -12.42
C LEU A 61 9.20 3.41 -13.11
N PHE A 62 8.11 2.66 -12.99
CA PHE A 62 7.86 1.45 -13.75
C PHE A 62 6.65 1.65 -14.66
N GLU A 63 6.71 1.04 -15.84
CA GLU A 63 5.59 0.99 -16.78
C GLU A 63 5.26 -0.47 -17.10
N ARG A 64 3.97 -0.80 -17.12
CA ARG A 64 3.50 -2.14 -17.43
C ARG A 64 3.32 -2.28 -18.94
N SER A 65 4.04 -3.23 -19.54
CA SER A 65 3.89 -3.62 -20.93
C SER A 65 3.83 -5.14 -21.02
N ASP A 66 2.85 -5.68 -21.73
CA ASP A 66 2.64 -7.14 -21.89
C ASP A 66 2.63 -7.92 -20.56
N GLY A 67 2.05 -7.31 -19.52
CA GLY A 67 1.97 -7.88 -18.17
C GLY A 67 3.30 -7.87 -17.39
N GLN A 68 4.35 -7.23 -17.90
CA GLN A 68 5.64 -7.06 -17.23
C GLN A 68 5.82 -5.61 -16.77
N TRP A 69 6.31 -5.41 -15.55
CA TRP A 69 6.69 -4.10 -15.03
C TRP A 69 8.15 -3.81 -15.38
N ILE A 70 8.37 -2.78 -16.19
CA ILE A 70 9.67 -2.40 -16.71
C ILE A 70 10.08 -1.08 -16.05
N GLU A 71 11.26 -1.04 -15.43
CA GLU A 71 11.84 0.21 -14.93
C GLU A 71 12.16 1.12 -16.13
N THR A 72 11.48 2.27 -16.21
CA THR A 72 11.68 3.25 -17.30
C THR A 72 12.48 4.45 -16.85
N ARG A 73 12.53 4.72 -15.54
CA ARG A 73 13.26 5.87 -15.00
C ARG A 73 13.68 5.71 -13.54
N GLN A 74 14.85 6.23 -13.23
CA GLN A 74 15.29 6.50 -11.86
C GLN A 74 15.27 8.02 -11.60
N PHE A 75 14.72 8.43 -10.46
CA PHE A 75 14.76 9.78 -9.95
C PHE A 75 15.76 9.88 -8.81
N LEU A 76 16.59 10.92 -8.86
CA LEU A 76 17.55 11.29 -7.83
C LEU A 76 17.38 12.78 -7.55
N PRO A 77 17.46 13.23 -6.29
CA PRO A 77 17.39 14.65 -5.98
C PRO A 77 18.60 15.39 -6.56
N SER A 78 18.35 16.53 -7.19
CA SER A 78 19.38 17.43 -7.71
C SER A 78 20.16 18.16 -6.60
N ASP A 79 19.53 18.36 -5.42
CA ASP A 79 20.11 19.03 -4.26
C ASP A 79 20.81 18.03 -3.32
N PRO A 80 22.14 18.19 -3.08
CA PRO A 80 22.92 17.28 -2.23
C PRO A 80 22.57 17.35 -0.73
N ASN A 81 21.76 18.32 -0.29
CA ASN A 81 21.32 18.44 1.10
C ASN A 81 20.06 17.63 1.39
N VAL A 82 19.42 17.09 0.36
CA VAL A 82 18.22 16.27 0.48
C VAL A 82 18.59 14.88 0.99
N ILE A 83 17.81 14.39 1.94
CA ILE A 83 17.83 13.00 2.39
C ILE A 83 16.40 12.46 2.46
N SER A 84 16.26 11.14 2.51
CA SER A 84 14.96 10.46 2.50
C SER A 84 14.12 10.75 1.24
N PHE A 85 14.74 11.06 0.09
CA PHE A 85 14.05 11.23 -1.20
C PHE A 85 13.40 9.91 -1.62
N GLY A 86 12.11 9.94 -1.97
CA GLY A 86 11.30 8.73 -2.15
C GLY A 86 10.67 8.25 -0.84
N GLY A 87 10.73 9.04 0.24
CA GLY A 87 10.09 8.73 1.51
C GLY A 87 8.56 8.68 1.40
N SER A 88 8.01 9.44 0.46
CA SER A 88 6.61 9.39 0.03
C SER A 88 6.55 9.63 -1.48
N VAL A 89 5.61 9.01 -2.18
CA VAL A 89 5.46 9.13 -3.64
C VAL A 89 3.98 9.20 -4.00
N ALA A 90 3.66 9.97 -5.04
CA ALA A 90 2.34 9.99 -5.66
C ALA A 90 2.47 10.18 -7.18
N ILE A 91 1.53 9.69 -7.96
CA ILE A 91 1.53 9.83 -9.42
C ILE A 91 0.11 10.07 -9.94
N SER A 92 0.00 10.97 -10.92
CA SER A 92 -1.21 11.17 -11.73
C SER A 92 -0.93 10.87 -13.19
N SER A 93 -1.91 11.12 -14.06
CA SER A 93 -1.70 11.07 -15.51
C SER A 93 -0.50 11.91 -15.95
N GLU A 94 -0.32 13.11 -15.40
CA GLU A 94 0.67 14.09 -15.88
C GLU A 94 1.91 14.24 -15.01
N TRP A 95 1.81 13.92 -13.71
CA TRP A 95 2.85 14.27 -12.73
C TRP A 95 3.29 13.09 -11.90
N THR A 96 4.60 13.02 -11.63
CA THR A 96 5.17 12.22 -10.55
C THR A 96 5.60 13.16 -9.43
N VAL A 97 5.20 12.86 -8.21
CA VAL A 97 5.49 13.64 -6.99
C VAL A 97 6.31 12.78 -6.06
N ILE A 98 7.44 13.31 -5.58
CA ILE A 98 8.36 12.62 -4.69
C ILE A 98 8.68 13.50 -3.50
N GLY A 99 8.33 13.03 -2.31
CA GLY A 99 8.66 13.68 -1.05
C GLY A 99 10.04 13.26 -0.53
N ALA A 100 10.72 14.24 0.05
CA ALA A 100 11.97 14.08 0.78
C ALA A 100 11.86 14.83 2.13
N PRO A 101 11.24 14.21 3.15
CA PRO A 101 10.86 14.89 4.39
C PRO A 101 12.02 15.20 5.34
N ASP A 102 13.25 14.75 5.05
CA ASP A 102 14.39 15.01 5.91
C ASP A 102 15.47 15.79 5.11
N ALA A 103 16.37 16.49 5.82
CA ALA A 103 17.47 17.23 5.21
C ALA A 103 18.77 17.05 6.03
N ARG A 104 19.94 17.26 5.42
CA ARG A 104 21.24 17.15 6.14
C ARG A 104 21.51 18.30 7.12
N SER A 105 20.74 19.39 7.06
CA SER A 105 20.92 20.57 7.90
C SER A 105 20.44 20.35 9.35
N GLN A 106 20.94 21.18 10.28
CA GLN A 106 20.47 21.18 11.67
C GLN A 106 18.99 21.60 11.72
N ARG A 107 18.26 21.05 12.70
CA ARG A 107 16.81 21.22 12.90
C ARG A 107 16.39 22.70 12.89
N PRO A 108 15.19 23.04 12.36
CA PRO A 108 14.19 22.13 11.77
C PRO A 108 14.61 21.59 10.38
N TYR A 109 14.12 20.40 10.00
CA TYR A 109 14.37 19.78 8.69
C TYR A 109 13.29 20.27 7.71
N PRO A 110 13.55 21.25 6.83
CA PRO A 110 12.49 21.88 6.05
C PRO A 110 11.78 20.93 5.07
N GLY A 111 12.33 19.74 4.81
CA GLY A 111 11.83 18.81 3.80
C GLY A 111 11.81 19.43 2.39
N THR A 112 11.56 18.63 1.36
CA THR A 112 11.37 19.13 -0.01
C THR A 112 10.48 18.18 -0.78
N VAL A 113 9.60 18.70 -1.64
CA VAL A 113 8.82 17.92 -2.59
C VAL A 113 9.25 18.27 -4.00
N PHE A 114 9.52 17.22 -4.78
CA PHE A 114 9.88 17.29 -6.18
C PHE A 114 8.70 16.84 -7.02
N THR A 115 8.45 17.54 -8.11
CA THR A 115 7.44 17.20 -9.10
C THR A 115 8.12 17.04 -10.45
N TYR A 116 7.73 16.02 -11.19
CA TYR A 116 8.26 15.71 -12.50
C TYR A 116 7.10 15.64 -13.48
N ALA A 117 7.14 16.46 -14.52
CA ALA A 117 6.22 16.34 -15.65
C ALA A 117 6.53 15.07 -16.44
N GLN A 118 5.62 14.64 -17.33
CA GLN A 118 5.85 13.49 -18.20
C GLN A 118 7.11 13.60 -19.06
N ASP A 119 7.43 14.81 -19.56
CA ASP A 119 8.66 15.06 -20.32
C ASP A 119 9.93 15.03 -19.46
N GLY A 120 9.74 14.93 -18.15
CA GLY A 120 10.79 14.83 -17.15
C GLY A 120 11.30 16.13 -16.58
N GLN A 121 10.69 17.27 -16.92
CA GLN A 121 11.00 18.55 -16.29
C GLN A 121 10.73 18.49 -14.78
N GLU A 122 11.76 18.78 -13.99
CA GLU A 122 11.69 18.87 -12.53
C GLU A 122 11.20 20.26 -12.10
N SER A 123 10.35 20.29 -11.07
CA SER A 123 10.01 21.50 -10.32
C SER A 123 9.94 21.17 -8.83
N ILE A 124 10.30 22.14 -7.99
CA ILE A 124 10.27 22.00 -6.53
C ILE A 124 9.05 22.74 -5.98
N VAL A 125 8.30 22.05 -5.12
CA VAL A 125 7.15 22.61 -4.42
C VAL A 125 7.55 22.95 -2.99
N ARG A 126 7.19 24.17 -2.54
CA ARG A 126 7.40 24.65 -1.16
C ARG A 126 6.25 25.56 -0.75
N PRO A 127 5.90 25.61 0.55
CA PRO A 127 4.94 26.58 1.05
C PRO A 127 5.45 28.02 0.90
N ALA A 128 4.53 28.98 0.76
CA ALA A 128 4.81 30.39 0.55
C ALA A 128 5.50 31.05 1.74
N SER A 129 5.08 30.73 2.97
CA SER A 129 5.63 31.34 4.19
C SER A 129 7.05 30.84 4.50
N GLN A 130 7.40 29.62 4.08
CA GLN A 130 8.62 28.85 4.42
C GLN A 130 9.00 28.84 5.91
N GLN A 131 8.12 29.31 6.79
CA GLN A 131 8.30 29.35 8.23
C GLN A 131 7.75 28.06 8.83
N ASP A 132 8.53 27.44 9.71
CA ASP A 132 8.15 26.26 10.49
C ASP A 132 7.70 25.03 9.69
N VAL A 133 8.16 24.87 8.44
CA VAL A 133 7.79 23.74 7.58
C VAL A 133 8.66 22.50 7.86
N ASP A 134 8.71 22.03 9.11
CA ASP A 134 9.47 20.84 9.46
C ASP A 134 8.82 19.57 8.86
N ARG A 135 9.63 18.79 8.15
CA ARG A 135 9.27 17.54 7.47
C ARG A 135 8.26 17.66 6.34
N PHE A 136 8.32 18.73 5.55
CA PHE A 136 7.54 18.86 4.31
C PHE A 136 7.77 17.69 3.35
N GLY A 137 6.70 17.12 2.80
CA GLY A 137 6.78 15.90 1.98
C GLY A 137 6.70 14.62 2.80
N SER A 138 6.27 14.68 4.07
CA SER A 138 6.09 13.50 4.92
C SER A 138 4.93 12.60 4.48
N GLY A 139 3.90 13.20 3.91
CA GLY A 139 2.87 12.54 3.09
C GLY A 139 2.64 13.37 1.83
N VAL A 140 2.43 12.73 0.69
CA VAL A 140 2.09 13.39 -0.57
C VAL A 140 0.95 12.63 -1.21
N ALA A 141 -0.02 13.35 -1.76
CA ALA A 141 -1.08 12.79 -2.58
C ALA A 141 -1.41 13.76 -3.72
N ILE A 142 -1.79 13.24 -4.87
CA ILE A 142 -2.13 14.03 -6.04
C ILE A 142 -3.37 13.42 -6.69
N ASP A 143 -4.36 14.26 -6.96
CA ASP A 143 -5.46 13.92 -7.85
C ASP A 143 -5.64 15.07 -8.85
N GLN A 144 -5.62 14.73 -10.13
CA GLN A 144 -5.70 15.67 -11.24
C GLN A 144 -4.75 16.88 -11.05
N SER A 145 -5.32 18.06 -10.78
CA SER A 145 -4.62 19.34 -10.64
C SER A 145 -4.42 19.78 -9.19
N THR A 146 -4.66 18.90 -8.22
CA THR A 146 -4.55 19.19 -6.78
C THR A 146 -3.49 18.30 -6.15
N LEU A 147 -2.49 18.94 -5.54
CA LEU A 147 -1.42 18.29 -4.80
C LEU A 147 -1.56 18.65 -3.32
N VAL A 148 -1.54 17.63 -2.46
CA VAL A 148 -1.57 17.81 -1.01
C VAL A 148 -0.25 17.31 -0.43
N VAL A 149 0.38 18.14 0.39
CA VAL A 149 1.66 17.84 1.01
C VAL A 149 1.59 18.00 2.52
N GLY A 150 1.86 16.92 3.24
CA GLY A 150 1.96 16.93 4.69
C GLY A 150 3.34 17.34 5.20
N ALA A 151 3.35 18.13 6.28
CA ALA A 151 4.51 18.58 7.01
C ALA A 151 4.33 18.25 8.50
N ARG A 152 4.53 16.98 8.85
CA ARG A 152 4.23 16.46 10.20
C ARG A 152 5.01 17.11 11.34
N GLY A 153 6.11 17.80 11.06
CA GLY A 153 6.97 18.40 12.08
C GLY A 153 6.60 19.83 12.43
N THR A 154 5.66 20.48 11.72
CA THR A 154 5.41 21.91 11.91
C THR A 154 4.90 22.25 13.31
N ASP A 155 5.23 23.46 13.76
CA ASP A 155 4.93 23.94 15.12
C ASP A 155 3.71 24.89 15.16
N ARG A 156 2.90 24.92 14.09
CA ARG A 156 1.85 25.93 13.82
C ARG A 156 0.78 26.01 14.91
N ARG A 157 0.44 24.89 15.55
CA ARG A 157 -0.52 24.79 16.67
C ARG A 157 0.11 24.23 17.95
N GLY A 158 1.44 24.36 18.07
CA GLY A 158 2.24 23.77 19.14
C GLY A 158 3.30 22.84 18.58
N ASN A 159 4.31 22.55 19.40
CA ASN A 159 5.49 21.80 18.95
C ASN A 159 5.10 20.46 18.28
N GLN A 160 5.51 20.24 17.04
CA GLN A 160 5.22 19.06 16.23
C GLN A 160 3.72 18.77 16.08
N SER A 161 2.87 19.80 16.00
CA SER A 161 1.45 19.64 15.69
C SER A 161 1.23 19.11 14.28
N GLY A 162 2.11 19.48 13.36
CA GLY A 162 1.98 19.17 11.94
C GLY A 162 0.90 20.00 11.23
N SER A 163 1.05 20.10 9.92
CA SER A 163 0.15 20.77 8.98
C SER A 163 0.15 20.02 7.65
N ALA A 164 -0.80 20.35 6.78
CA ALA A 164 -0.72 19.99 5.37
C ALA A 164 -0.98 21.22 4.50
N TYR A 165 -0.49 21.20 3.27
CA TYR A 165 -0.60 22.31 2.33
C TYR A 165 -1.24 21.80 1.05
N VAL A 166 -2.23 22.53 0.55
CA VAL A 166 -2.87 22.23 -0.72
C VAL A 166 -2.32 23.17 -1.78
N PHE A 167 -1.88 22.60 -2.88
CA PHE A 167 -1.42 23.30 -4.06
C PHE A 167 -2.36 22.99 -5.22
N GLU A 168 -2.71 24.02 -5.97
CA GLU A 168 -3.43 23.88 -7.23
C GLU A 168 -2.54 24.25 -8.40
N ARG A 169 -2.80 23.58 -9.51
CA ARG A 169 -2.04 23.80 -10.74
C ARG A 169 -2.44 25.10 -11.41
N GLN A 170 -1.46 25.95 -11.69
CA GLN A 170 -1.62 27.14 -12.52
C GLN A 170 -0.57 27.11 -13.64
N GLY A 171 -0.98 26.58 -14.80
CA GLY A 171 -0.08 26.34 -15.93
C GLY A 171 1.01 25.33 -15.56
N GLU A 172 2.27 25.77 -15.59
CA GLU A 172 3.42 24.92 -15.24
C GLU A 172 3.83 24.99 -13.74
N GLN A 173 3.08 25.72 -12.92
CA GLN A 173 3.43 25.96 -11.52
C GLN A 173 2.42 25.34 -10.56
N TRP A 174 2.91 24.91 -9.40
CA TRP A 174 2.07 24.53 -8.26
C TRP A 174 1.98 25.73 -7.32
N VAL A 175 0.76 26.23 -7.10
CA VAL A 175 0.51 27.42 -6.28
C VAL A 175 -0.20 26.98 -5.01
N GLU A 176 0.36 27.33 -3.85
CA GLU A 176 -0.29 27.07 -2.56
C GLU A 176 -1.62 27.84 -2.52
N VAL A 177 -2.71 27.13 -2.28
CA VAL A 177 -4.05 27.73 -2.13
C VAL A 177 -4.47 27.80 -0.66
N THR A 178 -4.05 26.84 0.17
CA THR A 178 -4.35 26.86 1.60
C THR A 178 -3.40 25.99 2.42
N GLU A 179 -3.28 26.32 3.71
CA GLU A 179 -2.68 25.49 4.76
C GLU A 179 -3.81 24.83 5.56
N LEU A 180 -3.87 23.51 5.55
CA LEU A 180 -4.78 22.70 6.37
C LEU A 180 -4.21 22.58 7.79
N LEU A 181 -4.92 23.21 8.72
CA LEU A 181 -4.61 23.20 10.16
C LEU A 181 -5.80 22.63 10.93
N PRO A 182 -5.81 21.32 11.23
CA PRO A 182 -6.98 20.72 11.86
C PRO A 182 -7.31 21.35 13.21
N SER A 183 -8.60 21.39 13.54
CA SER A 183 -9.12 22.10 14.69
C SER A 183 -8.56 21.60 16.03
N LEU A 184 -8.34 20.28 16.16
CA LEU A 184 -7.89 19.62 17.39
C LEU A 184 -6.41 19.21 17.41
N THR A 185 -5.60 19.60 16.42
CA THR A 185 -4.16 19.32 16.50
C THR A 185 -3.47 20.28 17.49
N ASN A 186 -2.71 19.68 18.40
CA ASN A 186 -1.88 20.34 19.40
C ASN A 186 -0.46 19.77 19.39
N ARG A 187 0.32 20.03 20.43
CA ARG A 187 1.68 19.50 20.59
C ARG A 187 1.75 17.98 20.32
N ASP A 188 2.74 17.59 19.54
CA ASP A 188 3.09 16.24 19.12
C ASP A 188 2.08 15.56 18.16
N SER A 189 1.00 16.24 17.69
CA SER A 189 -0.05 15.69 16.80
C SER A 189 0.47 14.96 15.55
N ASN A 190 1.55 15.45 14.97
CA ASN A 190 2.12 14.94 13.72
C ASN A 190 1.12 14.85 12.56
N PHE A 191 0.18 15.80 12.44
CA PHE A 191 -0.75 15.83 11.31
C PHE A 191 -0.01 15.96 9.98
N GLY A 192 -0.47 15.24 8.95
CA GLY A 192 0.18 15.21 7.63
C GLY A 192 1.25 14.13 7.49
N VAL A 193 1.36 13.22 8.46
CA VAL A 193 2.20 12.01 8.34
C VAL A 193 1.69 11.01 7.31
N SER A 194 0.38 11.02 7.06
CA SER A 194 -0.29 10.30 5.99
C SER A 194 -1.35 11.24 5.39
N ILE A 195 -1.46 11.22 4.06
CA ILE A 195 -2.34 12.10 3.28
C ILE A 195 -2.86 11.29 2.11
N ASP A 196 -4.15 11.43 1.79
CA ASP A 196 -4.74 10.94 0.56
C ASP A 196 -5.78 11.95 0.02
N ILE A 197 -6.02 11.92 -1.28
CA ILE A 197 -6.98 12.81 -1.97
C ILE A 197 -7.75 12.04 -3.04
N SER A 198 -9.06 12.25 -3.09
CA SER A 198 -9.94 11.76 -4.14
C SER A 198 -10.98 12.84 -4.46
N GLY A 199 -10.92 13.36 -5.68
CA GLY A 199 -11.72 14.48 -6.14
C GLY A 199 -11.61 15.69 -5.22
N GLU A 200 -12.74 16.11 -4.67
CA GLU A 200 -12.86 17.26 -3.76
C GLU A 200 -12.75 16.87 -2.28
N ARG A 201 -12.10 15.76 -1.96
CA ARG A 201 -11.95 15.24 -0.59
C ARG A 201 -10.51 14.91 -0.27
N ILE A 202 -10.03 15.42 0.86
CA ILE A 202 -8.70 15.15 1.41
C ILE A 202 -8.88 14.48 2.76
N ILE A 203 -8.09 13.43 3.01
CA ILE A 203 -7.94 12.87 4.35
C ILE A 203 -6.49 13.02 4.81
N GLY A 204 -6.30 13.39 6.08
CA GLY A 204 -4.97 13.47 6.70
C GLY A 204 -4.93 12.84 8.08
N GLY A 205 -3.90 12.04 8.35
CA GLY A 205 -3.68 11.40 9.64
C GLY A 205 -2.80 12.22 10.60
N ALA A 206 -3.07 12.09 11.90
CA ALA A 206 -2.32 12.67 13.02
C ALA A 206 -2.05 11.59 14.06
N THR A 207 -0.87 10.96 14.02
CA THR A 207 -0.61 9.68 14.73
C THR A 207 -0.46 9.80 16.26
N TYR A 208 -0.21 10.99 16.81
CA TYR A 208 0.19 11.13 18.23
C TYR A 208 -0.43 12.34 18.90
N LEU A 209 -1.33 12.22 19.87
CA LEU A 209 -1.77 13.39 20.65
C LEU A 209 -1.05 13.44 22.00
N SER A 210 -0.34 14.54 22.31
CA SER A 210 0.16 14.74 23.67
C SER A 210 -1.00 15.10 24.61
N GLY A 211 -1.09 14.44 25.78
CA GLY A 211 -2.19 14.67 26.74
C GLY A 211 -2.79 13.41 27.36
N GLY A 212 -2.42 12.22 26.87
CA GLY A 212 -2.55 10.98 27.63
C GLY A 212 -3.89 10.25 27.52
N VAL A 213 -4.26 9.80 26.32
CA VAL A 213 -4.65 8.42 26.01
C VAL A 213 -4.28 8.22 24.54
N GLY A 214 -3.44 7.23 24.22
CA GLY A 214 -2.79 7.03 22.92
C GLY A 214 -3.75 6.65 21.79
N GLY A 215 -4.42 7.65 21.21
CA GLY A 215 -5.20 7.50 19.99
C GLY A 215 -4.91 8.64 19.06
N GLY A 216 -4.16 8.41 17.98
CA GLY A 216 -4.10 9.40 16.92
C GLY A 216 -5.48 9.68 16.33
N GLN A 217 -5.56 10.60 15.38
CA GLN A 217 -6.80 11.01 14.71
C GLN A 217 -6.59 11.02 13.19
N ALA A 218 -7.68 11.10 12.44
CA ALA A 218 -7.65 11.52 11.05
C ALA A 218 -8.68 12.63 10.84
N PHE A 219 -8.47 13.48 9.85
CA PHE A 219 -9.35 14.59 9.54
C PHE A 219 -9.71 14.56 8.06
N VAL A 220 -10.98 14.82 7.75
CA VAL A 220 -11.46 14.94 6.37
C VAL A 220 -11.75 16.39 6.07
N PHE A 221 -11.20 16.87 4.95
CA PHE A 221 -11.45 18.19 4.39
C PHE A 221 -12.18 18.01 3.06
N GLU A 222 -13.21 18.82 2.81
CA GLU A 222 -13.93 18.82 1.54
C GLU A 222 -13.92 20.23 0.95
N LYS A 223 -13.89 20.32 -0.38
CA LYS A 223 -13.96 21.60 -1.08
C LYS A 223 -15.42 22.09 -1.10
N VAL A 224 -15.68 23.22 -0.46
CA VAL A 224 -17.00 23.86 -0.37
C VAL A 224 -16.85 25.30 -0.86
N ASP A 225 -17.61 25.66 -1.89
CA ASP A 225 -17.57 26.99 -2.52
C ASP A 225 -16.15 27.44 -2.94
N GLY A 226 -15.30 26.47 -3.31
CA GLY A 226 -13.92 26.71 -3.72
C GLY A 226 -12.89 26.69 -2.58
N GLU A 227 -13.31 26.57 -1.32
CA GLU A 227 -12.43 26.54 -0.15
C GLU A 227 -12.38 25.15 0.49
N TRP A 228 -11.21 24.73 0.97
CA TRP A 228 -11.08 23.47 1.71
C TRP A 228 -11.51 23.65 3.17
N VAL A 229 -12.56 22.95 3.58
CA VAL A 229 -13.17 23.06 4.90
C VAL A 229 -13.06 21.71 5.61
N GLU A 230 -12.63 21.71 6.88
CA GLU A 230 -12.67 20.52 7.74
C GLU A 230 -14.12 20.09 7.96
N GLN A 231 -14.49 18.91 7.47
CA GLN A 231 -15.84 18.35 7.58
C GLN A 231 -15.96 17.30 8.68
N ALA A 232 -14.87 16.63 9.02
CA ALA A 232 -14.89 15.60 10.05
C ALA A 232 -13.55 15.45 10.76
N GLU A 233 -13.65 15.18 12.05
CA GLU A 233 -12.62 14.53 12.86
C GLU A 233 -13.02 13.06 13.01
N LEU A 234 -12.19 12.17 12.48
CA LEU A 234 -12.35 10.73 12.58
C LEU A 234 -11.53 10.25 13.77
N SER A 235 -12.20 9.99 14.89
CA SER A 235 -11.59 9.43 16.09
C SER A 235 -12.48 8.33 16.67
N LEU A 236 -11.85 7.36 17.34
CA LEU A 236 -12.58 6.33 18.09
C LEU A 236 -12.23 6.42 19.57
N ILE A 237 -13.28 6.43 20.38
CA ILE A 237 -13.19 6.45 21.85
C ILE A 237 -13.02 5.01 22.40
N THR A 238 -12.94 3.99 21.54
CA THR A 238 -12.84 2.59 21.98
C THR A 238 -11.47 2.29 22.59
N PRO A 239 -11.38 1.96 23.89
CA PRO A 239 -10.10 1.67 24.53
C PRO A 239 -9.44 0.42 23.93
N GLY A 240 -8.18 0.53 23.54
CA GLY A 240 -7.34 -0.63 23.20
C GLY A 240 -7.13 -0.94 21.72
N PHE A 241 -7.53 -0.08 20.78
CA PHE A 241 -7.19 -0.22 19.34
C PHE A 241 -6.65 1.07 18.70
N THR A 242 -6.32 2.08 19.51
CA THR A 242 -6.06 3.44 19.02
C THR A 242 -4.58 3.78 18.85
N ASP A 243 -3.67 2.90 19.30
CA ASP A 243 -2.24 3.15 19.19
C ASP A 243 -1.84 3.32 17.70
N ALA A 244 -1.27 4.49 17.40
CA ALA A 244 -0.92 4.93 16.06
C ALA A 244 -2.10 5.02 15.06
N TYR A 245 -3.33 5.26 15.52
CA TYR A 245 -4.45 5.63 14.66
C TYR A 245 -4.09 6.83 13.74
N GLY A 246 -4.51 6.81 12.48
CA GLY A 246 -4.10 7.82 11.50
C GLY A 246 -2.70 7.61 10.94
N ARG A 247 -2.08 6.44 11.19
CA ARG A 247 -0.76 6.12 10.60
C ARG A 247 -0.82 5.97 9.09
N SER A 248 -1.90 5.39 8.59
CA SER A 248 -2.22 5.29 7.17
C SER A 248 -3.67 5.72 6.97
N VAL A 249 -3.95 6.36 5.85
CA VAL A 249 -5.28 6.83 5.47
C VAL A 249 -5.51 6.57 3.99
N ALA A 250 -6.76 6.35 3.60
CA ALA A 250 -7.19 6.34 2.21
C ALA A 250 -8.63 6.86 2.10
N ILE A 251 -9.00 7.49 1.00
CA ILE A 251 -10.34 8.05 0.79
C ILE A 251 -10.82 7.87 -0.64
N ASN A 252 -12.10 7.59 -0.82
CA ASN A 252 -12.79 7.70 -2.09
C ASN A 252 -14.11 8.48 -1.91
N ASP A 253 -15.01 8.39 -2.88
CA ASP A 253 -16.25 9.15 -2.85
C ASP A 253 -17.23 8.76 -1.74
N ARG A 254 -17.13 7.51 -1.26
CA ARG A 254 -18.08 6.91 -0.31
C ARG A 254 -17.44 6.62 1.05
N PHE A 255 -16.17 6.26 1.09
CA PHE A 255 -15.50 5.73 2.26
C PHE A 255 -14.20 6.46 2.57
N ALA A 256 -13.95 6.62 3.86
CA ALA A 256 -12.69 7.06 4.44
C ALA A 256 -12.16 5.93 5.33
N VAL A 257 -10.89 5.58 5.15
CA VAL A 257 -10.25 4.44 5.80
C VAL A 257 -9.09 4.94 6.64
N VAL A 258 -9.01 4.50 7.90
CA VAL A 258 -7.96 4.89 8.83
C VAL A 258 -7.29 3.68 9.47
N GLY A 259 -5.99 3.53 9.27
CA GLY A 259 -5.18 2.48 9.87
C GLY A 259 -4.66 2.83 11.25
N ALA A 260 -4.71 1.84 12.15
CA ALA A 260 -4.16 1.87 13.50
C ALA A 260 -3.35 0.58 13.76
N PRO A 261 -2.09 0.50 13.30
CA PRO A 261 -1.29 -0.71 13.38
C PRO A 261 -0.86 -1.11 14.80
N GLY A 262 -1.22 -0.34 15.82
CA GLY A 262 -0.90 -0.64 17.22
C GLY A 262 0.54 -0.26 17.61
N ASN A 263 0.87 -0.52 18.86
CA ASN A 263 2.06 0.03 19.52
C ASN A 263 3.40 -0.42 18.88
N LEU A 264 4.31 0.56 18.72
CA LEU A 264 5.68 0.37 18.23
C LEU A 264 6.73 0.19 19.34
N GLY A 265 6.36 -0.03 20.61
CA GLY A 265 7.34 -0.40 21.63
C GLY A 265 7.04 -0.11 23.10
N ARG A 266 5.82 0.21 23.52
CA ARG A 266 5.51 0.48 24.94
C ARG A 266 4.21 -0.16 25.41
N ARG A 267 4.26 -1.47 25.64
CA ARG A 267 3.56 -2.29 26.65
C ARG A 267 3.44 -3.74 26.13
N ASN A 268 3.23 -4.69 27.03
CA ASN A 268 3.14 -6.13 26.72
C ASN A 268 1.77 -6.56 26.14
N ASP A 269 0.86 -5.62 25.90
CA ASP A 269 -0.44 -5.77 25.24
C ASP A 269 -0.29 -5.50 23.74
N TYR A 270 0.41 -6.39 23.06
CA TYR A 270 0.60 -6.26 21.64
C TYR A 270 -0.73 -6.46 20.90
N LEU A 271 -1.22 -5.39 20.29
CA LEU A 271 -2.39 -5.42 19.44
C LEU A 271 -2.01 -5.86 18.03
N ASP A 272 -2.89 -6.60 17.38
CA ASP A 272 -2.70 -7.08 16.02
C ASP A 272 -2.82 -5.96 14.98
N GLY A 273 -3.32 -4.79 15.40
CA GLY A 273 -3.66 -3.65 14.56
C GLY A 273 -5.11 -3.71 14.07
N ALA A 274 -5.65 -2.57 13.65
CA ALA A 274 -7.01 -2.46 13.12
C ALA A 274 -7.06 -1.41 12.00
N VAL A 275 -8.12 -1.49 11.20
CA VAL A 275 -8.51 -0.46 10.23
C VAL A 275 -9.95 -0.07 10.52
N PHE A 276 -10.23 1.22 10.44
CA PHE A 276 -11.53 1.81 10.73
C PHE A 276 -12.07 2.48 9.48
N ILE A 277 -13.31 2.18 9.15
CA ILE A 277 -13.98 2.63 7.94
C ILE A 277 -15.09 3.57 8.36
N TYR A 278 -15.14 4.71 7.70
CA TYR A 278 -16.19 5.70 7.82
C TYR A 278 -16.86 5.84 6.45
N GLU A 279 -18.17 5.98 6.45
CA GLU A 279 -18.96 6.17 5.24
C GLU A 279 -19.53 7.58 5.22
N LYS A 280 -19.55 8.21 4.04
CA LYS A 280 -20.18 9.50 3.83
C LYS A 280 -21.70 9.31 3.76
N GLY A 281 -22.39 9.66 4.84
CA GLY A 281 -23.84 9.77 4.91
C GLY A 281 -24.35 11.19 4.63
N GLU A 282 -25.67 11.38 4.75
CA GLU A 282 -26.32 12.69 4.57
C GLU A 282 -25.91 13.72 5.62
N SER A 283 -25.57 13.26 6.83
CA SER A 283 -25.19 14.12 7.96
C SER A 283 -23.68 14.31 8.12
N GLY A 284 -22.87 13.76 7.21
CA GLY A 284 -21.40 13.78 7.28
C GLY A 284 -20.78 12.39 7.28
N TRP A 285 -19.55 12.30 7.78
CA TRP A 285 -18.82 11.04 7.88
C TRP A 285 -19.21 10.28 9.15
N GLU A 286 -19.70 9.05 8.98
CA GLU A 286 -20.18 8.21 10.09
C GLU A 286 -19.34 6.93 10.18
N TYR A 287 -19.09 6.44 11.40
CA TYR A 287 -18.42 5.16 11.58
C TYR A 287 -19.24 4.04 10.93
N HIS A 288 -18.59 3.25 10.09
CA HIS A 288 -19.21 2.20 9.30
C HIS A 288 -18.77 0.81 9.78
N GLN A 289 -17.45 0.55 9.85
CA GLN A 289 -16.94 -0.77 10.19
C GLN A 289 -15.52 -0.73 10.79
N THR A 290 -15.20 -1.72 11.64
CA THR A 290 -13.81 -2.03 12.04
C THR A 290 -13.38 -3.34 11.40
N LEU A 291 -12.22 -3.32 10.77
CA LEU A 291 -11.55 -4.52 10.25
C LEU A 291 -10.33 -4.85 11.10
N THR A 292 -10.16 -6.15 11.36
CA THR A 292 -9.00 -6.72 12.04
C THR A 292 -8.43 -7.85 11.18
N PRO A 293 -7.20 -8.35 11.48
CA PRO A 293 -6.71 -9.58 10.86
C PRO A 293 -7.71 -10.74 10.97
N PHE A 294 -7.61 -11.66 10.02
CA PHE A 294 -8.49 -12.84 10.00
C PHE A 294 -8.27 -13.70 11.26
N PRO A 295 -9.33 -14.32 11.82
CA PRO A 295 -9.21 -15.15 13.00
C PRO A 295 -8.14 -16.24 12.84
N GLY A 296 -7.28 -16.40 13.85
CA GLY A 296 -6.24 -17.45 13.87
C GLY A 296 -4.95 -17.12 13.11
N VAL A 297 -4.80 -15.87 12.63
CA VAL A 297 -3.65 -15.41 11.85
C VAL A 297 -2.92 -14.27 12.57
N GLY A 298 -1.60 -14.38 12.76
CA GLY A 298 -0.71 -13.23 12.93
C GLY A 298 -0.87 -12.39 14.20
N ALA A 299 -0.67 -12.99 15.38
CA ALA A 299 -0.46 -12.21 16.60
C ALA A 299 0.67 -11.19 16.38
N ARG A 300 0.46 -9.91 16.70
CA ARG A 300 1.40 -8.78 16.47
C ARG A 300 1.64 -8.41 15.00
N SER A 301 0.65 -8.61 14.11
CA SER A 301 0.86 -8.41 12.67
C SER A 301 1.05 -6.94 12.22
N GLN A 302 0.66 -5.96 13.04
CA GLN A 302 0.67 -4.53 12.69
C GLN A 302 -0.25 -4.22 11.49
N PHE A 303 -1.43 -4.83 11.47
CA PHE A 303 -2.47 -4.61 10.48
C PHE A 303 -2.95 -3.16 10.46
N GLY A 304 -3.05 -2.57 9.26
CA GLY A 304 -3.28 -1.13 9.09
C GLY A 304 -1.98 -0.34 8.95
N THR A 305 -0.85 -1.01 8.67
CA THR A 305 0.43 -0.33 8.37
C THR A 305 0.28 0.54 7.12
N SER A 306 -0.38 0.00 6.09
CA SER A 306 -0.80 0.72 4.89
C SER A 306 -2.24 0.34 4.57
N VAL A 307 -2.97 1.25 3.94
CA VAL A 307 -4.32 1.03 3.42
C VAL A 307 -4.41 1.60 2.02
N ALA A 308 -5.17 0.93 1.15
CA ALA A 308 -5.59 1.42 -0.15
C ALA A 308 -7.05 0.99 -0.37
N ILE A 309 -7.83 1.82 -1.05
CA ILE A 309 -9.26 1.59 -1.28
C ILE A 309 -9.63 1.97 -2.71
N ASP A 310 -10.49 1.17 -3.33
CA ASP A 310 -11.31 1.56 -4.48
C ASP A 310 -12.80 1.30 -4.16
N ASP A 311 -13.67 1.36 -5.16
CA ASP A 311 -15.12 1.18 -4.96
C ASP A 311 -15.53 -0.25 -4.53
N GLN A 312 -14.68 -1.25 -4.75
CA GLN A 312 -15.00 -2.67 -4.52
C GLN A 312 -14.05 -3.38 -3.55
N TRP A 313 -12.83 -2.87 -3.38
CA TRP A 313 -11.70 -3.53 -2.74
C TRP A 313 -11.02 -2.60 -1.73
N LEU A 314 -10.66 -3.19 -0.60
CA LEU A 314 -9.85 -2.57 0.43
C LEU A 314 -8.67 -3.49 0.69
N LEU A 315 -7.46 -2.94 0.51
CA LEU A 315 -6.20 -3.64 0.71
C LEU A 315 -5.50 -3.09 1.95
N VAL A 316 -5.23 -3.97 2.92
CA VAL A 316 -4.55 -3.63 4.17
C VAL A 316 -3.20 -4.33 4.28
N GLY A 317 -2.14 -3.56 4.50
CA GLY A 317 -0.81 -4.07 4.79
C GLY A 317 -0.59 -4.34 6.29
N ALA A 318 0.16 -5.40 6.58
CA ALA A 318 0.56 -5.79 7.94
C ALA A 318 2.01 -6.27 7.96
N ARG A 319 2.94 -5.35 8.25
CA ARG A 319 4.38 -5.58 8.06
C ARG A 319 5.04 -6.56 9.04
N ALA A 320 4.39 -6.91 10.16
CA ALA A 320 5.01 -7.67 11.25
C ALA A 320 4.39 -9.05 11.48
N ASN A 321 3.60 -9.56 10.53
CA ASN A 321 3.06 -10.92 10.64
C ASN A 321 4.20 -11.96 10.73
N LYS A 322 4.08 -12.91 11.67
CA LYS A 322 5.08 -13.93 12.03
C LYS A 322 4.68 -15.37 11.71
N ASP A 323 3.58 -15.60 11.01
CA ASP A 323 3.00 -16.95 10.82
C ASP A 323 3.96 -17.92 10.10
N GLU A 324 4.99 -17.40 9.42
CA GLU A 324 6.01 -18.19 8.71
C GLU A 324 7.40 -18.15 9.40
N GLY A 325 7.45 -17.79 10.69
CA GLY A 325 8.67 -17.91 11.52
C GLY A 325 9.68 -16.75 11.40
N VAL A 326 9.43 -15.78 10.52
CA VAL A 326 10.17 -14.52 10.36
C VAL A 326 9.12 -13.41 10.13
N ASN A 327 9.40 -12.13 10.43
CA ASN A 327 8.51 -10.98 10.16
C ASN A 327 8.28 -10.79 8.63
N SER A 328 7.62 -11.74 7.98
CA SER A 328 7.46 -11.77 6.53
C SER A 328 6.50 -10.71 6.02
N GLY A 329 5.58 -10.30 6.89
CA GLY A 329 4.51 -9.38 6.55
C GLY A 329 3.41 -10.06 5.72
N SER A 330 2.30 -9.37 5.52
CA SER A 330 1.16 -9.87 4.73
C SER A 330 0.30 -8.70 4.24
N GLY A 331 -0.45 -8.94 3.18
CA GLY A 331 -1.62 -8.12 2.83
C GLY A 331 -2.92 -8.85 3.16
N TYR A 332 -3.98 -8.09 3.38
CA TYR A 332 -5.33 -8.58 3.59
C TYR A 332 -6.25 -7.82 2.65
N LEU A 333 -7.02 -8.57 1.87
CA LEU A 333 -7.96 -8.04 0.90
C LEU A 333 -9.37 -8.26 1.41
N PHE A 334 -10.15 -7.18 1.41
CA PHE A 334 -11.57 -7.17 1.74
C PHE A 334 -12.35 -6.72 0.52
N ARG A 335 -13.51 -7.32 0.28
CA ARG A 335 -14.41 -6.96 -0.80
C ARG A 335 -15.66 -6.31 -0.22
N LEU A 336 -16.13 -5.23 -0.82
CA LEU A 336 -17.44 -4.70 -0.50
C LEU A 336 -18.53 -5.66 -1.02
N ASP A 337 -19.38 -6.16 -0.12
CA ASP A 337 -20.52 -7.01 -0.42
C ASP A 337 -21.78 -6.42 0.21
N GLY A 338 -22.64 -5.82 -0.61
CA GLY A 338 -23.70 -4.94 -0.14
C GLY A 338 -23.12 -3.70 0.53
N ASP A 339 -23.37 -3.56 1.84
CA ASP A 339 -22.88 -2.46 2.69
C ASP A 339 -21.83 -2.94 3.70
N SER A 340 -21.19 -4.09 3.50
CA SER A 340 -20.17 -4.60 4.42
C SER A 340 -18.88 -4.96 3.70
N TRP A 341 -17.74 -4.63 4.30
CA TRP A 341 -16.43 -5.10 3.86
C TRP A 341 -16.17 -6.50 4.39
N GLU A 342 -16.14 -7.48 3.51
CA GLU A 342 -16.01 -8.89 3.84
C GLU A 342 -14.60 -9.42 3.52
N PRO A 343 -14.00 -10.25 4.41
CA PRO A 343 -12.74 -10.94 4.14
C PRO A 343 -12.74 -11.68 2.79
N SER A 344 -11.85 -11.30 1.89
CA SER A 344 -11.69 -11.98 0.59
C SER A 344 -10.46 -12.87 0.55
N ALA A 345 -9.29 -12.33 0.90
CA ALA A 345 -8.03 -13.05 0.74
C ALA A 345 -6.92 -12.55 1.66
N ARG A 346 -6.01 -13.46 2.03
CA ARG A 346 -4.72 -13.09 2.60
C ARG A 346 -3.65 -13.23 1.53
N LEU A 347 -2.86 -12.18 1.35
CA LEU A 347 -1.76 -12.08 0.41
C LEU A 347 -0.45 -12.30 1.16
N THR A 348 0.30 -13.35 0.80
CA THR A 348 1.60 -13.66 1.40
C THR A 348 2.67 -13.81 0.33
N THR A 349 3.92 -13.82 0.78
CA THR A 349 5.06 -14.11 -0.06
C THR A 349 5.29 -15.63 -0.14
N HIS A 350 5.76 -16.12 -1.29
CA HIS A 350 6.27 -17.49 -1.40
C HIS A 350 7.78 -17.57 -1.16
N MET A 351 8.45 -16.44 -0.89
CA MET A 351 9.90 -16.36 -0.73
C MET A 351 10.30 -16.77 0.69
N PRO A 352 10.84 -17.99 0.90
CA PRO A 352 10.77 -18.65 2.21
C PRO A 352 11.70 -18.10 3.29
N LEU A 353 12.57 -17.12 3.00
CA LEU A 353 13.65 -16.74 3.95
C LEU A 353 13.95 -15.23 4.07
N ASN A 354 13.45 -14.39 3.15
CA ASN A 354 13.97 -13.02 3.00
C ASN A 354 12.91 -11.93 2.79
N ALA A 355 11.63 -12.32 2.63
CA ALA A 355 10.56 -11.36 2.64
C ALA A 355 10.51 -10.73 4.04
N GLN A 356 10.71 -9.44 4.11
CA GLN A 356 10.62 -8.72 5.36
C GLN A 356 9.70 -7.57 5.12
N ALA A 357 8.70 -7.45 5.98
CA ALA A 357 7.80 -6.32 5.97
C ALA A 357 6.97 -6.16 4.68
N LEU A 358 6.52 -7.26 4.05
CA LEU A 358 5.47 -7.17 3.02
C LEU A 358 4.24 -6.44 3.58
N GLY A 359 3.72 -5.49 2.81
CA GLY A 359 2.60 -4.64 3.23
C GLY A 359 3.03 -3.44 4.07
N VAL A 360 4.25 -2.93 3.86
CA VAL A 360 4.62 -1.58 4.34
C VAL A 360 3.94 -0.49 3.51
N SER A 361 3.71 -0.76 2.23
CA SER A 361 2.99 0.10 1.31
C SER A 361 2.01 -0.75 0.49
N ALA A 362 0.88 -0.16 0.10
CA ALA A 362 -0.21 -0.84 -0.60
C ALA A 362 -0.76 0.05 -1.72
N TYR A 363 -1.16 -0.56 -2.84
CA TYR A 363 -1.79 0.11 -3.97
C TYR A 363 -2.77 -0.85 -4.64
N ILE A 364 -3.89 -0.30 -5.11
CA ILE A 364 -4.89 -1.01 -5.91
C ILE A 364 -4.89 -0.34 -7.29
N GLY A 365 -4.63 -1.13 -8.32
CA GLY A 365 -4.85 -0.75 -9.72
C GLY A 365 -6.05 -1.49 -10.29
N ASP A 366 -6.39 -1.19 -11.55
CA ASP A 366 -7.62 -1.68 -12.19
C ASP A 366 -7.76 -3.22 -12.19
N ASP A 367 -6.67 -3.94 -12.46
CA ASP A 367 -6.64 -5.41 -12.54
C ASP A 367 -5.56 -6.06 -11.66
N PHE A 368 -4.88 -5.27 -10.82
CA PHE A 368 -3.82 -5.76 -9.94
C PHE A 368 -3.81 -5.10 -8.56
N LEU A 369 -3.23 -5.80 -7.61
CA LEU A 369 -2.95 -5.33 -6.25
C LEU A 369 -1.44 -5.34 -6.03
N MET A 370 -0.91 -4.37 -5.31
CA MET A 370 0.51 -4.30 -5.01
C MET A 370 0.79 -4.10 -3.54
N LEU A 371 1.85 -4.77 -3.08
CA LEU A 371 2.40 -4.59 -1.75
C LEU A 371 3.91 -4.39 -1.85
N GLY A 372 4.40 -3.34 -1.20
CA GLY A 372 5.83 -3.13 -1.03
C GLY A 372 6.38 -3.87 0.17
N ALA A 373 7.60 -4.40 0.01
CA ALA A 373 8.35 -5.14 1.02
C ALA A 373 9.79 -4.59 1.11
N PRO A 374 10.00 -3.45 1.78
CA PRO A 374 11.34 -2.93 1.99
C PRO A 374 12.14 -3.88 2.88
N SER A 375 13.35 -4.24 2.46
CA SER A 375 14.24 -5.07 3.28
C SER A 375 14.70 -4.29 4.51
N LEU A 376 14.28 -4.73 5.71
CA LEU A 376 14.56 -4.04 6.98
C LEU A 376 15.68 -4.69 7.81
N SER A 377 16.17 -5.87 7.44
CA SER A 377 17.18 -6.62 8.20
C SER A 377 18.59 -6.34 7.70
N THR A 378 19.50 -6.29 8.66
CA THR A 378 20.95 -6.25 8.44
C THR A 378 21.57 -7.64 8.45
N ALA A 379 20.82 -8.67 8.84
CA ALA A 379 21.32 -10.03 9.07
C ALA A 379 21.29 -10.92 7.82
N VAL A 380 20.50 -10.56 6.81
CA VAL A 380 20.47 -11.26 5.51
C VAL A 380 20.53 -10.21 4.40
N PRO A 381 21.41 -10.37 3.38
CA PRO A 381 21.49 -9.43 2.27
C PRO A 381 20.29 -9.63 1.33
N SER A 382 19.12 -9.14 1.74
CA SER A 382 17.94 -9.00 0.88
C SER A 382 17.78 -7.55 0.45
N VAL A 383 17.34 -7.36 -0.79
CA VAL A 383 16.92 -6.08 -1.33
C VAL A 383 15.41 -5.94 -1.18
N GLY A 384 14.92 -4.70 -1.15
CA GLY A 384 13.48 -4.45 -1.17
C GLY A 384 12.86 -4.82 -2.52
N TYR A 385 11.56 -5.15 -2.51
CA TYR A 385 10.81 -5.51 -3.72
C TYR A 385 9.35 -5.07 -3.63
N VAL A 386 8.66 -5.10 -4.78
CA VAL A 386 7.20 -4.98 -4.89
C VAL A 386 6.64 -6.33 -5.34
N GLN A 387 5.58 -6.79 -4.69
CA GLN A 387 4.84 -7.99 -5.08
C GLN A 387 3.50 -7.59 -5.68
N VAL A 388 3.16 -8.23 -6.80
CA VAL A 388 1.95 -7.96 -7.59
C VAL A 388 1.04 -9.17 -7.55
N PHE A 389 -0.22 -8.94 -7.24
CA PHE A 389 -1.27 -9.95 -7.20
C PHE A 389 -2.36 -9.59 -8.20
N ALA A 390 -2.97 -10.60 -8.82
CA ALA A 390 -4.19 -10.37 -9.61
C ALA A 390 -5.36 -10.04 -8.67
N VAL A 391 -6.23 -9.12 -9.09
CA VAL A 391 -7.52 -8.91 -8.41
C VAL A 391 -8.37 -10.18 -8.55
N PRO A 392 -8.97 -10.72 -7.47
CA PRO A 392 -9.84 -11.89 -7.58
C PRO A 392 -11.07 -11.59 -8.45
N GLU A 393 -11.41 -12.47 -9.39
CA GLU A 393 -12.59 -12.25 -10.24
C GLU A 393 -13.90 -12.16 -9.41
N PRO A 394 -14.79 -11.20 -9.71
CA PRO A 394 -16.09 -11.11 -9.07
C PRO A 394 -16.92 -12.38 -9.30
N GLY A 395 -17.16 -13.17 -8.25
CA GLY A 395 -18.00 -14.37 -8.32
C GLY A 395 -17.25 -15.70 -8.30
N ALA A 396 -15.91 -15.68 -8.26
CA ALA A 396 -15.14 -16.87 -7.89
C ALA A 396 -15.43 -17.18 -6.41
N SER A 397 -16.45 -18.00 -6.17
CA SER A 397 -16.67 -18.58 -4.85
C SER A 397 -15.38 -19.26 -4.41
N VAL A 398 -14.94 -18.98 -3.19
CA VAL A 398 -13.77 -19.60 -2.53
C VAL A 398 -13.87 -21.14 -2.47
N HIS A 399 -15.01 -21.71 -2.84
CA HIS A 399 -15.14 -23.13 -3.12
C HIS A 399 -14.53 -23.52 -4.48
N LEU A 400 -13.36 -24.16 -4.40
CA LEU A 400 -12.59 -24.82 -5.46
C LEU A 400 -11.84 -23.90 -6.44
N ILE A 401 -10.64 -23.46 -6.04
CA ILE A 401 -9.48 -23.42 -6.95
C ILE A 401 -8.54 -24.57 -6.55
N LEU A 402 -9.00 -25.80 -6.80
CA LEU A 402 -8.16 -26.98 -6.94
C LEU A 402 -8.61 -27.65 -8.23
N LEU A 403 -8.05 -27.20 -9.37
CA LEU A 403 -7.83 -27.94 -10.63
C LEU A 403 -7.84 -26.98 -11.83
N SER A 404 -6.67 -26.44 -12.20
CA SER A 404 -6.38 -26.13 -13.61
C SER A 404 -4.90 -26.22 -14.00
N LEU A 405 -4.04 -26.89 -13.22
CA LEU A 405 -2.68 -27.28 -13.66
C LEU A 405 -2.60 -28.70 -14.25
N ALA A 406 -3.73 -29.38 -14.47
CA ALA A 406 -3.75 -30.73 -15.05
C ALA A 406 -4.03 -30.77 -16.57
N SER A 407 -4.41 -29.65 -17.20
CA SER A 407 -4.74 -29.66 -18.64
C SER A 407 -3.55 -29.35 -19.55
N PHE A 408 -2.43 -28.84 -19.02
CA PHE A 408 -1.23 -28.58 -19.84
C PHE A 408 -0.30 -29.80 -20.01
N PHE A 409 -0.41 -30.84 -19.17
CA PHE A 409 0.40 -32.07 -19.31
C PHE A 409 -0.29 -33.22 -20.04
N TYR A 410 -1.60 -33.14 -20.32
CA TYR A 410 -2.30 -34.19 -21.06
C TYR A 410 -2.17 -34.04 -22.60
N CYS A 411 -1.85 -32.86 -23.11
CA CYS A 411 -1.71 -32.64 -24.56
C CYS A 411 -0.29 -32.90 -25.11
N HIS A 412 0.70 -33.21 -24.26
CA HIS A 412 2.08 -33.54 -24.69
C HIS A 412 2.48 -35.00 -24.50
N ARG A 413 1.64 -35.84 -23.89
CA ARG A 413 1.93 -37.27 -23.74
C ARG A 413 1.33 -38.17 -24.82
N ASN A 414 0.33 -37.68 -25.58
CA ASN A 414 -0.28 -38.44 -26.69
C ASN A 414 0.35 -38.17 -28.07
N ALA A 415 1.18 -37.15 -28.24
CA ALA A 415 1.89 -36.91 -29.51
C ALA A 415 3.13 -37.79 -29.72
N ARG A 416 3.50 -38.66 -28.75
CA ARG A 416 4.68 -39.53 -28.82
C ARG A 416 4.38 -41.03 -28.81
N MET A 417 3.11 -41.44 -28.85
CA MET A 417 2.65 -42.84 -28.86
C MET A 417 1.93 -43.25 -30.17
N GLU A 418 2.04 -42.46 -31.24
CA GLU A 418 1.45 -42.78 -32.57
C GLU A 418 2.49 -43.03 -33.68
N LYS A 419 3.75 -43.31 -33.33
CA LYS A 419 4.80 -43.73 -34.28
C LYS A 419 5.50 -45.02 -33.89
N THR A 420 4.73 -46.05 -33.55
CA THR A 420 5.24 -47.43 -33.53
C THR A 420 4.07 -48.39 -33.55
N HIS A 421 3.54 -48.70 -34.73
CA HIS A 421 2.92 -49.99 -35.08
C HIS A 421 2.39 -49.94 -36.51
N LYS A 422 3.26 -50.21 -37.48
CA LYS A 422 2.91 -50.80 -38.78
C LYS A 422 4.16 -51.48 -39.29
N THR A 423 4.15 -52.81 -39.27
CA THR A 423 4.61 -53.75 -40.32
C THR A 423 4.91 -55.08 -39.63
N LEU A 424 3.99 -56.05 -39.73
CA LEU A 424 4.26 -57.49 -39.74
C LEU A 424 2.93 -58.25 -39.88
N SER A 425 2.50 -58.44 -41.14
CA SER A 425 1.55 -59.47 -41.50
C SER A 425 1.66 -59.78 -43.00
N SER A 426 2.41 -60.82 -43.35
CA SER A 426 2.16 -61.61 -44.55
C SER A 426 2.60 -63.05 -44.26
N LEU A 427 1.60 -63.89 -43.96
CA LEU A 427 1.69 -65.34 -44.01
C LEU A 427 1.74 -65.73 -45.48
N ASP A 428 2.87 -66.30 -45.92
CA ASP A 428 2.93 -67.08 -47.15
C ASP A 428 2.64 -68.55 -46.80
N THR A 429 1.53 -69.05 -47.32
CA THR A 429 1.23 -70.48 -47.40
C THR A 429 0.98 -70.84 -48.86
N ASN A 430 1.78 -71.77 -49.42
CA ASN A 430 1.40 -72.89 -50.29
C ASN A 430 2.54 -73.34 -51.24
N PRO A 431 2.47 -74.52 -51.88
CA PRO A 431 2.39 -75.87 -51.30
C PRO A 431 3.40 -76.82 -52.01
N PHE A 432 3.47 -78.11 -51.63
CA PHE A 432 4.03 -79.14 -52.53
C PHE A 432 2.91 -80.04 -53.07
N GLY A 433 2.86 -80.13 -54.39
CA GLY A 433 2.13 -81.12 -55.19
C GLY A 433 2.76 -81.12 -56.58
N GLY A 434 3.50 -82.18 -56.90
CA GLY A 434 4.26 -82.35 -58.15
C GLY A 434 5.58 -83.08 -57.90
#